data_AF-A0A160SZB7-F1
#
_entry.id   AF-A0A160SZB7-F1
#
_cell.length_a   1.000
_cell.length_b   1.000
_cell.length_c   1.000
_cell.angle_alpha   90.00
_cell.angle_beta   90.00
_cell.angle_gamma   90.00
#
_symmetry.space_group_name_H-M   'P 1'
#
loop_
_entity.id
_entity.type
_entity.pdbx_description
1 polymer ?
#
loop_
_entity_poly.entity_id
_entity_poly.type
_entity_poly.pdbx_seq_one_letter_code
_entity_poly.pdbx_strand_id
1 'polypeptide(L)'
;MMATPEEKPRPRQAREMARRLGLLTQAQAAAGWGVIIILGALLGAIYLNQTSKIATIGRRVQREQATLDEVKRQNAELERLVAEAQVLERLDEEARRLGFVPSTPADIDYVVIPNYPTEPLPEREEPTSVEEPPAPPETMWEAVSLAIRDMGIDLTRGEANDQ
;
A
#
# COMPACT_ATOMS: atom_id res chain seq x y z
N MET A 1 -43.79 -61.80 -48.10
CA MET A 1 -43.04 -60.80 -48.89
C MET A 1 -44.03 -59.86 -49.55
N MET A 2 -44.20 -58.65 -49.03
CA MET A 2 -44.88 -57.55 -49.72
C MET A 2 -44.15 -56.27 -49.33
N ALA A 3 -43.48 -55.65 -50.29
CA ALA A 3 -42.71 -54.43 -50.10
C ALA A 3 -43.67 -53.23 -50.02
N THR A 4 -43.60 -52.46 -48.94
CA THR A 4 -44.26 -51.16 -48.82
C THR A 4 -43.51 -50.11 -49.64
N PRO A 5 -44.20 -49.25 -50.40
CA PRO A 5 -43.53 -48.26 -51.25
C PRO A 5 -43.01 -47.09 -50.40
N GLU A 6 -41.74 -46.75 -50.60
CA GLU A 6 -41.08 -45.56 -50.08
C GLU A 6 -41.69 -44.29 -50.68
N GLU A 7 -42.51 -43.57 -49.91
CA GLU A 7 -42.98 -42.23 -50.27
C GLU A 7 -41.81 -41.22 -50.22
N LYS A 8 -41.29 -40.84 -51.39
CA LYS A 8 -40.33 -39.74 -51.51
C LYS A 8 -41.00 -38.41 -51.16
N PRO A 9 -40.45 -37.61 -50.22
CA PRO A 9 -41.03 -36.34 -49.83
C PRO A 9 -41.07 -35.37 -51.00
N ARG A 10 -42.21 -34.70 -51.18
CA ARG A 10 -42.45 -33.81 -52.32
C ARG A 10 -41.46 -32.64 -52.30
N PRO A 11 -40.85 -32.28 -53.44
CA PRO A 11 -39.75 -31.30 -53.51
C PRO A 11 -40.12 -29.88 -53.07
N ARG A 12 -41.42 -29.57 -52.92
CA ARG A 12 -41.91 -28.29 -52.41
C ARG A 12 -41.81 -28.20 -50.88
N GLN A 13 -42.10 -29.28 -50.16
CA GLN A 13 -42.07 -29.31 -48.69
C GLN A 13 -40.63 -29.24 -48.15
N ALA A 14 -39.69 -29.93 -48.80
CA ALA A 14 -38.26 -29.88 -48.44
C ALA A 14 -37.67 -28.46 -48.55
N ARG A 15 -38.12 -27.67 -49.54
CA ARG A 15 -37.67 -26.28 -49.74
C ARG A 15 -38.21 -25.33 -48.66
N GLU A 16 -39.41 -25.56 -48.18
CA GLU A 16 -40.02 -24.75 -47.12
C GLU A 16 -39.37 -25.00 -45.77
N MET A 17 -39.04 -26.25 -45.44
CA MET A 17 -38.29 -26.59 -44.22
C MET A 17 -36.88 -26.02 -44.23
N ALA A 18 -36.16 -26.13 -45.36
CA ALA A 18 -34.82 -25.55 -45.51
C ALA A 18 -34.81 -24.03 -45.32
N ARG A 19 -35.83 -23.31 -45.81
CA ARG A 19 -35.97 -21.86 -45.59
C ARG A 19 -36.19 -21.50 -44.12
N ARG A 20 -37.00 -22.26 -43.39
CA ARG A 20 -37.25 -22.03 -41.95
C ARG A 20 -35.99 -22.26 -41.12
N LEU A 21 -35.24 -23.32 -41.44
CA LEU A 21 -33.94 -23.59 -40.81
C LEU A 21 -32.92 -22.48 -41.08
N GLY A 22 -32.85 -21.99 -42.33
CA GLY A 22 -31.97 -20.87 -42.70
C GLY A 22 -32.30 -19.55 -41.99
N LEU A 23 -33.58 -19.27 -41.74
CA LEU A 23 -34.00 -18.08 -41.00
C LEU A 23 -33.62 -18.14 -39.51
N LEU A 24 -33.74 -19.33 -38.90
CA LEU A 24 -33.35 -19.55 -37.50
C LEU A 24 -31.83 -19.45 -37.33
N THR A 25 -31.05 -20.02 -38.24
CA THR A 25 -29.58 -19.93 -38.21
C THR A 25 -29.10 -18.50 -38.47
N GLN A 26 -29.76 -17.76 -39.37
CA GLN A 26 -29.47 -16.35 -39.61
C GLN A 26 -29.79 -15.47 -38.39
N ALA A 27 -30.92 -15.72 -37.71
CA ALA A 27 -31.28 -15.01 -36.49
C ALA A 27 -30.32 -15.33 -35.32
N GLN A 28 -29.90 -16.59 -35.18
CA GLN A 28 -28.90 -17.01 -34.20
C GLN A 28 -27.52 -16.39 -34.47
N ALA A 29 -27.11 -16.33 -35.74
CA ALA A 29 -25.86 -15.68 -36.12
C ALA A 29 -25.90 -14.16 -35.83
N ALA A 30 -27.02 -13.50 -36.11
CA ALA A 30 -27.20 -12.08 -35.81
C ALA A 30 -27.16 -11.81 -34.29
N ALA A 31 -27.80 -12.66 -33.48
CA ALA A 31 -27.75 -12.57 -32.03
C ALA A 31 -26.32 -12.78 -31.49
N GLY A 32 -25.59 -13.77 -32.01
CA GLY A 32 -24.20 -14.02 -31.65
C GLY A 32 -23.29 -12.82 -31.95
N TRP A 33 -23.43 -12.22 -33.13
CA TRP A 33 -22.71 -10.99 -33.48
C TRP A 33 -23.08 -9.81 -32.58
N GLY A 34 -24.35 -9.67 -32.21
CA GLY A 34 -24.79 -8.65 -31.26
C GLY A 34 -24.09 -8.77 -29.90
N VAL A 35 -24.00 -10.00 -29.36
CA VAL A 35 -23.30 -10.27 -28.08
C VAL A 35 -21.81 -9.92 -28.17
N ILE A 36 -21.14 -10.27 -29.27
CA ILE A 36 -19.73 -9.94 -29.49
C ILE A 36 -19.51 -8.42 -29.52
N ILE A 37 -20.38 -7.67 -30.21
CA ILE A 37 -20.30 -6.21 -30.26
C ILE A 37 -20.51 -5.59 -28.88
N ILE A 38 -21.50 -6.08 -28.12
CA ILE A 38 -21.78 -5.59 -26.76
C ILE A 38 -20.60 -5.86 -25.83
N LEU A 39 -20.03 -7.07 -25.86
CA LEU A 39 -18.83 -7.42 -25.09
C LEU A 39 -17.64 -6.54 -25.48
N GLY A 40 -17.40 -6.34 -26.79
CA GLY A 40 -16.35 -5.46 -27.28
C GLY A 40 -16.52 -4.01 -26.83
N ALA A 41 -17.76 -3.49 -26.86
CA ALA A 41 -18.07 -2.15 -26.37
C ALA A 41 -17.90 -2.03 -24.85
N LEU A 42 -18.27 -3.05 -24.08
CA LEU A 42 -18.05 -3.11 -22.63
C LEU A 42 -16.56 -3.12 -22.28
N LEU A 43 -15.77 -3.98 -22.94
CA LEU A 43 -14.32 -4.02 -22.76
C LEU A 43 -13.69 -2.68 -23.14
N GLY A 44 -14.11 -2.10 -24.27
CA GLY A 44 -13.67 -0.78 -24.70
C GLY A 44 -14.00 0.32 -23.69
N ALA A 45 -15.23 0.32 -23.14
CA ALA A 45 -15.66 1.28 -22.12
C ALA A 45 -14.88 1.12 -20.80
N ILE A 46 -14.66 -0.12 -20.35
CA ILE A 46 -13.85 -0.41 -19.14
C ILE A 46 -12.41 0.05 -19.36
N TYR A 47 -11.83 -0.27 -20.51
CA TYR A 47 -10.46 0.10 -20.86
C TYR A 47 -10.29 1.62 -20.90
N LEU A 48 -11.22 2.33 -21.56
CA LEU A 48 -11.21 3.79 -21.65
C LEU A 48 -11.42 4.46 -20.28
N ASN A 49 -12.24 3.87 -19.41
CA ASN A 49 -12.47 4.37 -18.06
C ASN A 49 -11.28 4.10 -17.11
N GLN A 50 -10.55 2.99 -17.29
CA GLN A 50 -9.34 2.72 -16.51
C GLN A 50 -8.20 3.71 -16.80
N THR A 51 -8.07 4.18 -18.04
CA THR A 51 -6.98 5.10 -18.43
C THR A 51 -7.01 6.43 -17.64
N SER A 52 -8.17 6.88 -17.17
CA SER A 52 -8.28 8.14 -16.43
C SER A 52 -7.83 8.08 -14.96
N LYS A 53 -7.78 6.89 -14.36
CA LYS A 53 -7.42 6.74 -12.94
C LYS A 53 -5.91 6.66 -12.69
N ILE A 54 -5.13 6.15 -13.65
CA ILE A 54 -3.68 5.98 -13.51
C ILE A 54 -2.95 7.34 -13.57
N ALA A 55 -3.37 8.23 -14.47
CA ALA A 55 -2.74 9.56 -14.60
C ALA A 55 -2.97 10.46 -13.37
N THR A 56 -4.15 10.36 -12.74
CA THR A 56 -4.51 11.17 -11.57
C THR A 56 -3.83 10.66 -10.29
N ILE A 57 -3.76 9.34 -10.10
CA ILE A 57 -3.07 8.73 -8.96
C ILE A 57 -1.56 8.98 -9.06
N GLY A 58 -0.95 8.79 -10.24
CA GLY A 58 0.48 9.06 -10.45
C GLY A 58 0.87 10.51 -10.14
N ARG A 59 0.06 11.48 -10.58
CA ARG A 59 0.30 12.90 -10.28
C ARG A 59 0.12 13.23 -8.80
N ARG A 60 -0.76 12.52 -8.08
CA ARG A 60 -0.90 12.69 -6.63
C ARG A 60 0.33 12.15 -5.93
N VAL A 61 0.73 10.91 -6.24
CA VAL A 61 1.93 10.28 -5.67
C VAL A 61 3.18 11.14 -5.90
N GLN A 62 3.38 11.67 -7.11
CA GLN A 62 4.52 12.55 -7.41
C GLN A 62 4.50 13.84 -6.57
N ARG A 63 3.33 14.44 -6.33
CA ARG A 63 3.21 15.64 -5.48
C ARG A 63 3.50 15.34 -4.01
N GLU A 64 2.99 14.23 -3.50
CA GLU A 64 3.28 13.83 -2.11
C GLU A 64 4.77 13.50 -1.92
N GLN A 65 5.40 12.82 -2.89
CA GLN A 65 6.84 12.55 -2.86
C GLN A 65 7.66 13.85 -2.88
N ALA A 66 7.34 14.79 -3.76
CA ALA A 66 8.02 16.08 -3.81
C ALA A 66 7.87 16.86 -2.48
N THR A 67 6.71 16.77 -1.84
CA THR A 67 6.46 17.40 -0.54
C THR A 67 7.30 16.73 0.56
N LEU A 68 7.35 15.40 0.56
CA LEU A 68 8.16 14.63 1.51
C LEU A 68 9.65 14.92 1.38
N ASP A 69 10.16 15.00 0.15
CA ASP A 69 11.57 15.32 -0.11
C ASP A 69 11.93 16.73 0.37
N GLU A 70 11.05 17.71 0.14
CA GLU A 70 11.22 19.07 0.63
C GLU A 70 11.28 19.11 2.17
N VAL A 71 10.34 18.44 2.85
CA VAL A 71 10.31 18.39 4.32
C VAL A 71 11.56 17.70 4.88
N LYS A 72 12.01 16.59 4.27
CA LYS A 72 13.26 15.93 4.67
C LYS A 72 14.47 16.85 4.56
N ARG A 73 14.53 17.62 3.49
CA ARG A 73 15.62 18.57 3.26
C ARG A 73 15.63 19.69 4.30
N GLN A 74 14.46 20.21 4.64
CA GLN A 74 14.32 21.21 5.72
C GLN A 74 14.72 20.64 7.07
N ASN A 75 14.34 19.40 7.37
CA ASN A 75 14.70 18.73 8.61
C ASN A 75 16.23 18.55 8.71
N ALA A 76 16.88 18.05 7.67
CA ALA A 76 18.33 17.89 7.64
C ALA A 76 19.08 19.22 7.84
N GLU A 77 18.57 20.33 7.29
CA GLU A 77 19.14 21.66 7.53
C GLU A 77 18.93 22.11 8.99
N LEU A 78 17.76 21.86 9.57
CA LEU A 78 17.51 22.16 10.98
C LEU A 78 18.41 21.33 11.91
N GLU A 79 18.57 20.04 11.66
CA GLU A 79 19.49 19.17 12.40
C GLU A 79 20.93 19.70 12.33
N ARG A 80 21.37 20.13 11.14
CA ARG A 80 22.67 20.77 10.95
C ARG A 80 22.81 22.04 11.80
N LEU A 81 21.80 22.91 11.80
CA LEU A 81 21.80 24.15 12.60
C LEU A 81 21.80 23.88 14.10
N VAL A 82 21.05 22.87 14.56
CA VAL A 82 21.07 22.43 15.96
C VAL A 82 22.47 21.94 16.33
N ALA A 83 23.07 21.10 15.50
CA ALA A 83 24.43 20.62 15.71
C ALA A 83 25.42 21.80 15.79
N GLU A 84 25.33 22.77 14.88
CA GLU A 84 26.15 23.99 14.90
C GLU A 84 25.95 24.86 16.15
N ALA A 85 24.72 24.95 16.66
CA ALA A 85 24.40 25.70 17.87
C ALA A 85 24.89 24.97 19.14
N GLN A 86 24.92 23.64 19.12
CA GLN A 86 25.37 22.80 20.22
C GLN A 86 26.88 22.52 20.22
N VAL A 87 27.64 23.01 19.23
CA VAL A 87 29.10 22.85 19.22
C VAL A 87 29.68 23.51 20.47
N LEU A 88 30.20 22.67 21.37
CA LEU A 88 30.75 23.07 22.67
C LEU A 88 31.84 24.14 22.54
N GLU A 89 32.62 24.09 21.46
CA GLU A 89 33.66 25.07 21.15
C GLU A 89 33.10 26.48 20.96
N ARG A 90 31.97 26.61 20.24
CA ARG A 90 31.28 27.89 20.05
C ARG A 90 30.71 28.44 21.36
N LEU A 91 30.12 27.57 22.16
CA LEU A 91 29.60 27.91 23.49
C LEU A 91 30.73 28.37 24.43
N ASP A 92 31.87 27.69 24.40
CA ASP A 92 33.03 28.03 25.24
C ASP A 92 33.71 29.34 24.78
N GLU A 93 33.83 29.56 23.47
CA GLU A 93 34.29 30.84 22.92
C GLU A 93 33.37 32.02 23.28
N GLU A 94 32.05 31.81 23.19
CA GLU A 94 31.05 32.79 23.60
C GLU A 94 31.13 33.10 25.09
N ALA A 95 31.20 32.06 25.93
CA ALA A 95 31.34 32.19 27.37
C ALA A 95 32.60 32.98 27.74
N ARG A 96 33.74 32.67 27.11
CA ARG A 96 34.98 33.42 27.29
C ARG A 96 34.84 34.88 26.86
N ARG A 97 34.14 35.17 25.75
CA ARG A 97 33.89 36.55 25.30
C ARG A 97 33.01 37.34 26.28
N LEU A 98 32.05 36.68 26.90
CA LEU A 98 31.18 37.27 27.92
C LEU A 98 31.87 37.42 29.29
N GLY A 99 33.13 37.00 29.40
CA GLY A 99 33.94 37.11 30.62
C GLY A 99 33.73 35.97 31.62
N PHE A 100 33.06 34.89 31.22
CA PHE A 100 33.01 33.68 32.02
C PHE A 100 34.39 33.01 32.05
N VAL A 101 34.70 32.39 33.18
CA VAL A 101 35.92 31.62 33.42
C VAL A 101 35.56 30.22 33.92
N PRO A 102 36.39 29.21 33.67
CA PRO A 102 36.15 27.86 34.19
C PRO A 102 36.06 27.88 35.73
N SER A 103 34.97 27.38 36.27
CA SER A 103 34.78 27.27 37.73
C SER A 103 35.73 26.23 38.32
N THR A 104 36.36 26.56 39.44
CA THR A 104 37.11 25.61 40.27
C THR A 104 36.19 25.00 41.32
N PRO A 105 36.57 23.88 41.97
CA PRO A 105 35.77 23.30 43.05
C PRO A 105 35.50 24.25 44.22
N ALA A 106 36.31 25.30 44.38
CA ALA A 106 36.12 26.33 45.40
C ALA A 106 35.04 27.37 45.04
N ASP A 107 34.63 27.43 43.76
CA ASP A 107 33.63 28.38 43.24
C ASP A 107 32.21 27.77 43.19
N ILE A 108 32.04 26.53 43.69
CA ILE A 108 30.78 25.77 43.59
C ILE A 108 30.09 25.71 44.96
N ASP A 109 28.96 26.40 45.08
CA ASP A 109 28.06 26.31 46.24
C ASP A 109 26.93 25.32 45.98
N TYR A 110 26.81 24.30 46.84
CA TYR A 110 25.74 23.31 46.77
C TYR A 110 24.52 23.77 47.56
N VAL A 111 23.39 23.95 46.88
CA VAL A 111 22.09 24.28 47.49
C VAL A 111 21.21 23.04 47.50
N VAL A 112 20.76 22.62 48.68
CA VAL A 112 19.79 21.53 48.82
C VAL A 112 18.39 22.10 48.61
N ILE A 113 17.75 21.73 47.51
CA ILE A 113 16.38 22.13 47.21
C ILE A 113 15.42 21.07 47.81
N PRO A 114 14.63 21.41 48.84
CA PRO A 114 13.67 20.47 49.40
C PRO A 114 12.57 20.17 48.37
N ASN A 115 12.18 18.89 48.26
CA ASN A 115 11.15 18.42 47.32
C ASN A 115 11.45 18.72 45.84
N TYR A 116 12.72 18.65 45.43
CA TYR A 116 13.09 18.75 44.01
C TYR A 116 12.29 17.73 43.19
N PRO A 117 11.56 18.14 42.13
CA PRO A 117 10.76 17.22 41.33
C PRO A 117 11.69 16.23 40.66
N THR A 118 11.67 14.99 41.14
CA THR A 118 12.30 13.87 40.44
C THR A 118 11.39 13.59 39.25
N GLU A 119 11.79 14.02 38.04
CA GLU A 119 11.24 13.37 36.85
C GLU A 119 11.46 11.88 37.04
N PRO A 120 10.44 11.03 36.85
CA PRO A 120 10.67 9.60 36.83
C PRO A 120 11.80 9.39 35.81
N LEU A 121 12.93 8.87 36.29
CA LEU A 121 13.99 8.41 35.40
C LEU A 121 13.25 7.58 34.34
N PRO A 122 13.45 7.84 33.03
CA PRO A 122 12.94 6.91 32.03
C PRO A 122 13.39 5.56 32.53
N GLU A 123 12.41 4.70 32.82
CA GLU A 123 12.62 3.44 33.51
C GLU A 123 13.78 2.83 32.76
N ARG A 124 14.95 2.85 33.40
CA ARG A 124 16.16 2.37 32.76
C ARG A 124 15.77 0.93 32.61
N GLU A 125 15.43 0.53 31.40
CA GLU A 125 15.35 -0.88 31.06
C GLU A 125 16.74 -1.37 31.46
N GLU A 126 16.84 -1.88 32.70
CA GLU A 126 17.87 -2.85 33.04
C GLU A 126 17.84 -3.75 31.84
N PRO A 127 18.93 -3.84 31.04
CA PRO A 127 18.90 -4.47 29.74
C PRO A 127 18.17 -5.77 29.94
N THR A 128 16.90 -5.78 29.53
CA THR A 128 15.97 -6.82 29.96
C THR A 128 16.51 -7.97 29.19
N SER A 129 17.19 -8.86 29.92
CA SER A 129 17.89 -10.04 29.47
C SER A 129 17.91 -10.11 27.96
N VAL A 130 19.00 -9.59 27.32
CA VAL A 130 19.30 -9.71 25.88
C VAL A 130 18.19 -10.49 25.21
N GLU A 131 17.18 -9.78 24.70
CA GLU A 131 16.01 -10.41 24.12
C GLU A 131 16.55 -11.43 23.13
N GLU A 132 16.47 -12.71 23.54
CA GLU A 132 17.04 -13.80 22.77
C GLU A 132 16.35 -13.67 21.42
N PRO A 133 17.10 -13.51 20.31
CA PRO A 133 16.51 -13.35 18.99
C PRO A 133 15.41 -14.41 18.88
N PRO A 134 14.17 -14.04 18.53
CA PRO A 134 13.07 -14.99 18.51
C PRO A 134 13.56 -16.19 17.73
N ALA A 135 13.46 -17.39 18.35
CA ALA A 135 13.98 -18.61 17.76
C ALA A 135 13.57 -18.63 16.28
N PRO A 136 14.52 -18.86 15.36
CA PRO A 136 14.24 -18.75 13.94
C PRO A 136 12.99 -19.56 13.63
N PRO A 137 12.03 -19.01 12.87
CA PRO A 137 10.73 -19.62 12.68
C PRO A 137 10.93 -21.05 12.20
N GLU A 138 10.44 -22.03 12.95
CA GLU A 138 10.61 -23.44 12.62
C GLU A 138 9.90 -23.78 11.30
N THR A 139 8.95 -22.92 10.89
CA THR A 139 8.20 -23.06 9.65
C THR A 139 8.31 -21.83 8.75
N MET A 140 8.42 -22.06 7.44
CA MET A 140 8.40 -20.99 6.43
C MET A 140 7.12 -20.13 6.49
N TRP A 141 6.02 -20.69 7.02
CA TRP A 141 4.75 -19.99 7.14
C TRP A 141 4.78 -18.90 8.22
N GLU A 142 5.47 -19.13 9.33
CA GLU A 142 5.66 -18.10 10.37
C GLU A 142 6.52 -16.94 9.86
N ALA A 143 7.60 -17.24 9.13
CA ALA A 143 8.45 -16.24 8.50
C ALA A 143 7.66 -15.34 7.54
N VAL A 144 6.78 -15.94 6.73
CA VAL A 144 5.90 -15.22 5.80
C VAL A 144 4.90 -14.35 6.55
N SER A 145 4.28 -14.86 7.61
CA SER A 145 3.30 -14.09 8.40
C SER A 145 3.92 -12.87 9.10
N LEU A 146 5.16 -12.99 9.60
CA LEU A 146 5.91 -11.89 10.21
C LEU A 146 6.27 -10.83 9.18
N ALA A 147 6.75 -11.24 8.00
CA ALA A 147 7.06 -10.31 6.92
C ALA A 147 5.81 -9.55 6.44
N ILE A 148 4.66 -10.21 6.36
CA ILE A 148 3.40 -9.58 5.95
C ILE A 148 2.90 -8.57 6.99
N ARG A 149 3.05 -8.87 8.28
CA ARG A 149 2.70 -7.96 9.37
C ARG A 149 3.58 -6.71 9.37
N ASP A 150 4.88 -6.86 9.14
CA ASP A 150 5.83 -5.75 9.01
C ASP A 150 5.51 -4.86 7.79
N MET A 151 4.98 -5.45 6.72
CA MET A 151 4.47 -4.72 5.55
C MET A 151 3.12 -4.01 5.76
N GLY A 152 2.53 -4.07 6.97
CA GLY A 152 1.29 -3.35 7.31
C GLY A 152 0.02 -3.92 6.67
N ILE A 153 0.05 -5.17 6.19
CA ILE A 153 -1.11 -5.84 5.60
C ILE A 153 -1.76 -6.74 6.66
N ASP A 154 -2.88 -6.29 7.20
CA ASP A 154 -3.71 -7.09 8.10
C ASP A 154 -4.60 -8.05 7.30
N LEU A 155 -4.17 -9.31 7.17
CA LEU A 155 -4.91 -10.37 6.50
C LEU A 155 -6.06 -10.94 7.34
N THR A 156 -6.27 -10.47 8.58
CA THR A 156 -7.34 -10.99 9.45
C THR A 156 -8.69 -10.32 9.25
N ARG A 157 -8.79 -9.34 8.33
CA ARG A 157 -10.02 -8.58 8.06
C ARG A 157 -10.97 -9.22 7.01
N GLY A 158 -10.76 -10.48 6.65
CA GLY A 158 -11.43 -11.13 5.52
C GLY A 158 -12.59 -12.07 5.81
N GLU A 159 -12.92 -12.36 7.08
CA GLU A 159 -14.02 -13.27 7.43
C GLU A 159 -14.84 -12.75 8.61
N ALA A 160 -15.74 -11.80 8.34
CA ALA A 160 -16.92 -11.56 9.16
C ALA A 160 -17.86 -10.59 8.45
N ASN A 161 -18.52 -11.05 7.38
CA ASN A 161 -19.83 -10.49 7.05
C ASN A 161 -20.67 -11.51 6.29
N ASP A 162 -21.05 -12.58 7.00
CA ASP A 162 -22.27 -13.34 6.70
C ASP A 162 -23.28 -12.97 7.79
N GLN A 163 -24.18 -12.04 7.47
CA GLN A 163 -25.55 -11.94 8.01
C GLN A 163 -26.47 -11.36 6.94
#